data_AF-A0A9X5XKJ6-F1
#
_entry.id   AF-A0A9X5XKJ6-F1
#
_cell.length_a   1.000
_cell.length_b   1.000
_cell.length_c   1.000
_cell.angle_alpha   90.00
_cell.angle_beta   90.00
_cell.angle_gamma   90.00
#
_symmetry.space_group_name_H-M   'P 1'
#
loop_
_entity.id
_entity.type
_entity.pdbx_description
1 polymer ?
#
loop_
_entity_poly.entity_id
_entity_poly.type
_entity_poly.pdbx_seq_one_letter_code
_entity_poly.pdbx_strand_id
1 'polypeptide(L)'
;LYTQLVTSGVALHERRLAELLDAGLRSVQLSVQHTDAQAAERIAGARAFTAKERAARLVRATGLPLGLNVVLHRANIDAVDDLITLALTWGADRIELAHTQYYGWAARNRAALLPTRDPVEQARVTVRRRREQPSGSLELVWVAPDLLDATAKPC
;
A
#
# COMPACT_ATOMS: atom_id res chain seq x y z
N LEU A 1 17.04 -0.62 -18.10
CA LEU A 1 16.82 -0.50 -16.64
C LEU A 1 15.41 0.05 -16.42
N TYR A 2 14.59 -0.58 -15.59
CA TYR A 2 13.27 -0.05 -15.20
C TYR A 2 13.42 0.66 -13.85
N THR A 3 13.04 1.93 -13.77
CA THR A 3 13.25 2.80 -12.60
C THR A 3 11.92 3.07 -11.92
N GLN A 4 11.83 2.67 -10.65
CA GLN A 4 10.65 2.90 -9.82
C GLN A 4 11.02 3.74 -8.60
N LEU A 5 10.26 4.81 -8.36
CA LEU A 5 10.39 5.61 -7.14
C LEU A 5 9.47 5.04 -6.06
N VAL A 6 10.04 4.45 -5.00
CA VAL A 6 9.29 4.08 -3.79
C VAL A 6 9.34 5.24 -2.81
N THR A 7 8.17 5.80 -2.43
CA THR A 7 8.14 7.04 -1.66
C THR A 7 6.91 7.17 -0.73
N SER A 8 7.03 8.01 0.30
CA SER A 8 5.90 8.47 1.11
C SER A 8 5.10 9.59 0.43
N GLY A 9 5.59 10.15 -0.67
CA GLY A 9 4.95 11.26 -1.38
C GLY A 9 5.10 12.63 -0.70
N VAL A 10 5.57 12.68 0.56
CA VAL A 10 5.64 13.92 1.35
C VAL A 10 6.48 15.01 0.67
N ALA A 11 7.65 14.64 0.16
CA ALA A 11 8.57 15.56 -0.50
C ALA A 11 8.38 15.61 -2.03
N LEU A 12 7.30 15.02 -2.56
CA LEU A 12 7.01 15.02 -4.00
C LEU A 12 6.15 16.25 -4.34
N HIS A 13 6.66 17.05 -5.27
CA HIS A 13 6.02 18.22 -5.87
C HIS A 13 6.38 18.27 -7.36
N GLU A 14 5.70 19.12 -8.11
CA GLU A 14 5.74 19.21 -9.58
C GLU A 14 7.16 19.27 -10.12
N ARG A 15 7.96 20.23 -9.63
CA ARG A 15 9.37 20.40 -10.05
C ARG A 15 10.21 19.14 -9.83
N ARG A 16 10.08 18.49 -8.67
CA ARG A 16 10.86 17.29 -8.34
C ARG A 16 10.42 16.10 -9.19
N LEU A 17 9.13 15.98 -9.47
CA LEU A 17 8.62 14.92 -10.34
C LEU A 17 9.11 15.12 -11.79
N ALA A 18 9.13 16.36 -12.29
CA ALA A 18 9.68 16.68 -13.60
C ALA A 18 11.18 16.34 -13.70
N GLU A 19 11.98 16.73 -12.70
CA GLU A 19 13.42 16.39 -12.65
C GLU A 19 13.65 14.87 -12.65
N LEU A 20 12.79 14.11 -11.95
CA LEU A 20 12.87 12.64 -11.94
C LEU A 20 12.44 12.02 -13.27
N LEU A 21 11.43 12.59 -13.94
CA LEU A 21 11.01 12.17 -15.28
C LEU A 21 12.13 12.36 -16.30
N ASP A 22 12.79 13.52 -16.28
CA ASP A 22 13.94 13.84 -17.15
C ASP A 22 15.12 12.90 -16.87
N ALA A 23 15.33 12.52 -15.61
CA ALA A 23 16.31 11.52 -15.20
C ALA A 23 15.92 10.06 -15.57
N GLY A 24 14.76 9.87 -16.18
CA GLY A 24 14.33 8.58 -16.72
C GLY A 24 13.49 7.74 -15.76
N LEU A 25 12.76 8.33 -14.80
CA LEU A 25 11.76 7.65 -13.96
C LEU A 25 10.70 6.96 -14.84
N ARG A 26 10.24 5.75 -14.43
CA ARG A 26 9.26 4.95 -15.19
C ARG A 26 8.02 4.55 -14.40
N SER A 27 8.03 4.61 -13.08
CA SER A 27 6.84 4.43 -12.24
C SER A 27 7.04 4.95 -10.82
N VAL A 28 5.95 5.10 -10.09
CA VAL A 28 5.97 5.50 -8.67
C VAL A 28 5.19 4.49 -7.84
N GLN A 29 5.72 4.11 -6.69
CA GLN A 29 5.03 3.33 -5.67
C GLN A 29 4.87 4.17 -4.39
N LEU A 30 3.62 4.52 -4.07
CA LEU A 30 3.28 5.28 -2.87
C LEU A 30 2.95 4.34 -1.72
N SER A 31 3.58 4.58 -0.57
CA SER A 31 3.18 3.92 0.68
C SER A 31 1.87 4.51 1.19
N VAL A 32 0.93 3.64 1.59
CA VAL A 32 -0.35 4.01 2.22
C VAL A 32 -0.54 3.16 3.47
N GLN A 33 -1.00 3.78 4.55
CA GLN A 33 -1.15 3.13 5.86
C GLN A 33 -2.61 2.80 6.18
N HIS A 34 -3.53 3.70 5.82
CA HIS A 34 -4.96 3.60 6.09
C HIS A 34 -5.71 4.61 5.19
N THR A 35 -7.04 4.45 5.06
CA THR A 35 -7.93 5.38 4.34
C THR A 35 -8.39 6.55 5.21
N ASP A 36 -8.71 6.29 6.48
CA ASP A 36 -8.87 7.33 7.51
C ASP A 36 -7.54 8.07 7.77
N ALA A 37 -7.59 9.41 7.74
CA ALA A 37 -6.42 10.26 7.91
C ALA A 37 -5.81 10.13 9.31
N GLN A 38 -6.61 10.08 10.37
CA GLN A 38 -6.08 9.99 11.73
C GLN A 38 -5.39 8.64 11.97
N ALA A 39 -5.99 7.55 11.52
CA ALA A 39 -5.39 6.22 11.58
C ALA A 39 -4.09 6.16 10.76
N ALA A 40 -4.11 6.69 9.54
CA ALA A 40 -2.92 6.73 8.68
C ALA A 40 -1.76 7.49 9.35
N GLU A 41 -2.03 8.65 9.95
CA GLU A 41 -1.03 9.46 10.64
C GLU A 41 -0.52 8.80 11.91
N ARG A 42 -1.39 8.14 12.69
CA ARG A 42 -1.00 7.35 13.86
C ARG A 42 -0.06 6.21 13.48
N ILE A 43 -0.39 5.46 12.43
CA ILE A 43 0.44 4.34 11.95
C ILE A 43 1.76 4.85 11.36
N ALA A 44 1.73 5.94 10.59
CA ALA A 44 2.92 6.50 9.97
C ALA A 44 3.84 7.25 10.96
N GLY A 45 3.32 7.66 12.13
CA GLY A 45 4.02 8.54 13.06
C GLY A 45 4.28 9.95 12.49
N ALA A 46 3.53 10.35 11.46
CA ALA A 46 3.72 11.62 10.75
C ALA A 46 2.43 12.11 10.08
N ARG A 47 2.25 13.44 10.02
CA ARG A 47 1.16 14.09 9.29
C ARG A 47 1.43 14.10 7.79
N ALA A 48 1.03 13.03 7.10
CA ALA A 48 1.41 12.79 5.71
C ALA A 48 0.25 12.43 4.77
N PHE A 49 -0.99 12.34 5.28
CA PHE A 49 -2.12 11.84 4.48
C PHE A 49 -2.41 12.72 3.26
N THR A 50 -2.61 14.03 3.49
CA THR A 50 -2.85 15.01 2.40
C THR A 50 -1.71 15.07 1.39
N ALA A 51 -0.47 14.87 1.85
CA ALA A 51 0.69 14.88 0.95
C ALA A 51 0.71 13.66 0.03
N LYS A 52 0.30 12.48 0.52
CA LYS A 52 0.15 11.25 -0.28
C LYS A 52 -0.93 11.41 -1.35
N GLU A 53 -2.08 11.98 -0.98
CA GLU A 53 -3.15 12.26 -1.94
C GLU A 53 -2.70 13.22 -3.04
N ARG A 54 -2.01 14.32 -2.67
CA ARG A 54 -1.42 15.24 -3.65
C ARG A 54 -0.41 14.52 -4.55
N ALA A 55 0.47 13.71 -3.97
CA ALA A 55 1.46 12.95 -4.73
C ALA A 55 0.81 12.00 -5.73
N ALA A 56 -0.24 11.27 -5.35
CA ALA A 56 -0.98 10.38 -6.25
C ALA A 56 -1.57 11.15 -7.45
N ARG A 57 -2.19 12.31 -7.19
CA ARG A 57 -2.73 13.19 -8.24
C ARG A 57 -1.64 13.68 -9.20
N LEU A 58 -0.48 14.09 -8.66
CA LEU A 58 0.66 14.54 -9.46
C LEU A 58 1.20 13.43 -10.36
N VAL A 59 1.42 12.24 -9.81
CA VAL A 59 1.90 11.08 -10.60
C VAL A 59 0.91 10.76 -11.71
N ARG A 60 -0.39 10.68 -11.39
CA ARG A 60 -1.44 10.38 -12.37
C ARG A 60 -1.47 11.41 -13.51
N ALA A 61 -1.28 12.69 -13.22
CA ALA A 61 -1.26 13.74 -14.24
C ALA A 61 -0.11 13.60 -15.26
N THR A 62 0.94 12.86 -14.91
CA THR A 62 2.08 12.60 -15.83
C THR A 62 1.87 11.36 -16.71
N GLY A 63 0.85 10.55 -16.44
CA GLY A 63 0.63 9.27 -17.13
C GLY A 63 1.61 8.16 -16.71
N LEU A 64 2.44 8.38 -15.69
CA LEU A 64 3.27 7.33 -15.12
C LEU A 64 2.40 6.27 -14.40
N PRO A 65 2.78 4.98 -14.49
CA PRO A 65 2.18 3.95 -13.68
C PRO A 65 2.30 4.25 -12.18
N LEU A 66 1.18 4.12 -11.47
CA LEU A 66 1.07 4.35 -10.04
C LEU A 66 0.77 3.03 -9.31
N GLY A 67 1.69 2.61 -8.45
CA GLY A 67 1.48 1.53 -7.49
C GLY A 67 1.18 2.08 -6.09
N LEU A 68 0.30 1.41 -5.35
CA LEU A 68 0.16 1.59 -3.90
C LEU A 68 0.75 0.39 -3.17
N ASN A 69 1.45 0.65 -2.08
CA ASN A 69 1.95 -0.37 -1.18
C ASN A 69 1.38 -0.15 0.22
N VAL A 70 0.78 -1.22 0.76
CA VAL A 70 0.21 -1.25 2.10
C VAL A 70 0.83 -2.39 2.87
N VAL A 71 1.46 -2.04 3.99
CA VAL A 71 1.91 -3.03 4.98
C VAL A 71 0.77 -3.29 5.95
N LEU A 72 0.21 -4.50 5.89
CA LEU A 72 -0.91 -4.95 6.70
C LEU A 72 -0.44 -5.47 8.06
N HIS A 73 -1.14 -5.02 9.10
CA HIS A 73 -0.99 -5.46 10.48
C HIS A 73 -2.31 -5.26 11.23
N ARG A 74 -2.33 -5.55 12.53
CA ARG A 74 -3.52 -5.48 13.37
C ARG A 74 -4.31 -4.17 13.28
N ALA A 75 -3.65 -3.04 13.01
CA ALA A 75 -4.28 -1.73 13.08
C ALA A 75 -4.92 -1.25 11.76
N ASN A 76 -4.80 -2.01 10.67
CA ASN A 76 -5.32 -1.60 9.37
C ASN A 76 -5.85 -2.74 8.49
N ILE A 77 -5.76 -4.00 8.93
CA ILE A 77 -6.20 -5.15 8.13
C ILE A 77 -7.72 -5.18 7.89
N ASP A 78 -8.49 -4.57 8.78
CA ASP A 78 -9.93 -4.36 8.66
C ASP A 78 -10.30 -3.36 7.56
N ALA A 79 -9.40 -2.44 7.21
CA ALA A 79 -9.61 -1.43 6.17
C ALA A 79 -9.26 -1.90 4.74
N VAL A 80 -9.03 -3.20 4.51
CA VAL A 80 -8.60 -3.73 3.20
C VAL A 80 -9.56 -3.37 2.08
N ASP A 81 -10.87 -3.43 2.29
CA ASP A 81 -11.85 -3.09 1.27
C ASP A 81 -11.80 -1.61 0.87
N ASP A 82 -11.64 -0.74 1.87
CA ASP A 82 -11.54 0.70 1.70
C ASP A 82 -10.22 1.07 1.02
N LEU A 83 -9.12 0.39 1.35
CA LEU A 83 -7.81 0.59 0.72
C LEU A 83 -7.84 0.25 -0.77
N ILE A 84 -8.55 -0.82 -1.15
CA ILE A 84 -8.75 -1.17 -2.56
C ILE A 84 -9.59 -0.08 -3.26
N THR A 85 -10.63 0.42 -2.60
CA THR A 85 -11.45 1.53 -3.12
C THR A 85 -10.65 2.83 -3.27
N LEU A 86 -9.76 3.12 -2.34
CA LEU A 86 -8.84 4.24 -2.40
C LEU A 86 -7.89 4.12 -3.60
N ALA A 87 -7.34 2.92 -3.86
CA ALA A 87 -6.49 2.66 -5.01
C ALA A 87 -7.19 3.00 -6.34
N LEU A 88 -8.44 2.54 -6.48
CA LEU A 88 -9.26 2.86 -7.65
C LEU A 88 -9.51 4.37 -7.77
N THR A 89 -9.82 5.03 -6.66
CA THR A 89 -10.10 6.47 -6.60
C THR A 89 -8.87 7.30 -6.96
N TRP A 90 -7.69 6.87 -6.54
CA TRP A 90 -6.41 7.51 -6.87
C TRP A 90 -5.93 7.15 -8.28
N GLY A 91 -6.63 6.25 -8.98
CA GLY A 91 -6.27 5.79 -10.32
C GLY A 91 -4.96 5.01 -10.33
N ALA A 92 -4.71 4.20 -9.30
CA ALA A 92 -3.56 3.31 -9.25
C ALA A 92 -3.73 2.14 -10.22
N ASP A 93 -2.63 1.73 -10.85
CA ASP A 93 -2.56 0.55 -11.71
C ASP A 93 -2.32 -0.72 -10.91
N ARG A 94 -1.74 -0.60 -9.71
CA ARG A 94 -1.44 -1.74 -8.84
C ARG A 94 -1.62 -1.38 -7.37
N ILE A 95 -2.18 -2.30 -6.58
CA ILE A 95 -2.13 -2.25 -5.11
C ILE A 95 -1.52 -3.53 -4.57
N GLU A 96 -0.50 -3.37 -3.73
CA GLU A 96 0.15 -4.45 -3.00
C GLU A 96 -0.25 -4.41 -1.53
N LEU A 97 -1.04 -5.42 -1.13
CA LEU A 97 -1.50 -5.66 0.23
C LEU A 97 -0.62 -6.75 0.84
N ALA A 98 0.44 -6.35 1.56
CA ALA A 98 1.43 -7.28 2.09
C ALA A 98 1.44 -7.30 3.61
N HIS A 99 1.40 -8.48 4.22
CA HIS A 99 1.51 -8.57 5.68
C HIS A 99 2.89 -8.16 6.17
N THR A 100 2.91 -7.58 7.36
CA THR A 100 4.15 -7.31 8.09
C THR A 100 4.97 -8.60 8.23
N GLN A 101 6.21 -8.56 7.77
CA GLN A 101 7.17 -9.64 7.99
C GLN A 101 7.72 -9.53 9.42
N TYR A 102 7.67 -10.61 10.19
CA TYR A 102 8.03 -10.61 11.61
C TYR A 102 9.51 -10.93 11.84
N TYR A 103 10.36 -10.05 11.32
CA TYR A 103 11.81 -10.05 11.59
C TYR A 103 12.23 -8.71 12.19
N GLY A 104 13.40 -8.67 12.84
CA GLY A 104 13.99 -7.43 13.37
C GLY A 104 13.05 -6.66 14.33
N TRP A 105 12.70 -5.42 13.97
CA TRP A 105 11.82 -4.56 14.78
C TRP A 105 10.40 -5.12 14.90
N ALA A 106 9.83 -5.65 13.82
CA ALA A 106 8.48 -6.19 13.84
C ALA A 106 8.36 -7.43 14.73
N ALA A 107 9.41 -8.27 14.79
CA ALA A 107 9.46 -9.42 15.70
C ALA A 107 9.35 -8.99 17.18
N ARG A 108 10.09 -7.92 17.56
CA ARG A 108 10.05 -7.35 18.92
C ARG A 108 8.69 -6.73 19.27
N ASN A 109 7.95 -6.29 18.26
CA ASN A 109 6.65 -5.62 18.41
C ASN A 109 5.46 -6.50 18.00
N ARG A 110 5.65 -7.83 17.90
CA ARG A 110 4.64 -8.78 17.44
C ARG A 110 3.34 -8.69 18.24
N ALA A 111 3.44 -8.47 19.55
CA ALA A 111 2.28 -8.33 20.43
C ALA A 111 1.36 -7.17 20.03
N ALA A 112 1.88 -6.12 19.39
CA ALA A 112 1.10 -4.98 18.88
C ALA A 112 0.70 -5.14 17.41
N LEU A 113 1.54 -5.78 16.59
CA LEU A 113 1.39 -5.80 15.14
C LEU A 113 0.63 -7.04 14.61
N LEU A 114 0.75 -8.20 15.25
CA LEU A 114 0.19 -9.44 14.72
C LEU A 114 -1.35 -9.43 14.78
N PRO A 115 -2.06 -9.49 13.64
CA PRO A 115 -3.50 -9.64 13.65
C PRO A 115 -3.89 -11.02 14.19
N THR A 116 -5.12 -11.16 14.68
CA THR A 116 -5.72 -12.46 14.98
C THR A 116 -6.16 -13.15 13.69
N ARG A 117 -6.60 -14.41 13.78
CA ARG A 117 -7.04 -15.21 12.62
C ARG A 117 -8.27 -14.62 11.94
N ASP A 118 -9.27 -14.20 12.70
CA ASP A 118 -10.56 -13.79 12.12
C ASP A 118 -10.45 -12.57 11.19
N PRO A 119 -9.78 -11.46 11.57
CA PRO A 119 -9.59 -10.32 10.66
C PRO A 119 -8.81 -10.68 9.40
N VAL A 120 -7.84 -11.59 9.49
CA VAL A 120 -7.09 -12.08 8.33
C VAL A 120 -8.00 -12.84 7.38
N GLU A 121 -8.85 -13.74 7.91
CA GLU A 121 -9.80 -14.48 7.09
C GLU A 121 -10.84 -13.55 6.43
N GLN A 122 -11.34 -12.54 7.16
CA GLN A 122 -12.23 -11.53 6.58
C GLN A 122 -11.53 -10.74 5.45
N ALA A 123 -10.28 -10.34 5.65
CA ALA A 123 -9.50 -9.68 4.61
C ALA A 123 -9.25 -10.59 3.39
N ARG A 124 -8.99 -11.89 3.59
CA ARG A 124 -8.86 -12.88 2.50
C ARG A 124 -10.15 -13.01 1.69
N VAL A 125 -11.29 -13.13 2.35
CA VAL A 125 -12.61 -13.18 1.71
C VAL A 125 -12.87 -11.91 0.90
N THR A 126 -12.54 -10.75 1.49
CA THR A 126 -12.67 -9.43 0.85
C THR A 126 -11.84 -9.33 -0.43
N VAL A 127 -10.57 -9.73 -0.36
CA VAL A 127 -9.65 -9.74 -1.51
C VAL A 127 -10.15 -10.67 -2.62
N ARG A 128 -10.62 -11.88 -2.27
CA ARG A 128 -11.19 -12.81 -3.26
C ARG A 128 -12.39 -12.19 -3.97
N ARG A 129 -13.33 -11.63 -3.21
CA ARG A 129 -14.51 -10.94 -3.74
C ARG A 129 -14.12 -9.79 -4.68
N ARG A 130 -13.15 -8.96 -4.29
CA ARG A 130 -12.69 -7.81 -5.10
C ARG A 130 -12.02 -8.23 -6.40
N ARG A 131 -11.32 -9.37 -6.42
CA ARG A 131 -10.73 -9.94 -7.66
C ARG A 131 -11.77 -10.41 -8.67
N GLU A 132 -12.95 -10.82 -8.22
CA GLU A 132 -14.05 -11.25 -9.08
C GLU A 132 -14.85 -10.06 -9.65
N GLN A 133 -14.70 -8.87 -9.07
CA GLN A 133 -15.40 -7.66 -9.52
C GLN A 133 -14.64 -6.96 -10.64
N PRO A 134 -15.34 -6.35 -11.62
CA PRO A 134 -14.70 -5.49 -12.63
C PRO A 134 -13.98 -4.32 -11.96
N SER A 135 -12.66 -4.43 -11.81
CA SER A 135 -11.82 -3.45 -11.11
C SER A 135 -11.05 -2.55 -12.10
N GLY A 136 -11.47 -2.53 -13.37
CA GLY A 136 -10.71 -1.91 -14.45
C GLY A 136 -9.36 -2.59 -14.64
N SER A 137 -8.29 -1.79 -14.74
CA SER A 137 -6.90 -2.25 -14.90
C SER A 137 -6.14 -2.45 -13.59
N LEU A 138 -6.78 -2.33 -12.43
CA LEU A 138 -6.10 -2.42 -11.13
C LEU A 138 -5.61 -3.86 -10.87
N GLU A 139 -4.30 -4.04 -10.81
CA GLU A 139 -3.66 -5.27 -10.35
C GLU A 139 -3.69 -5.34 -8.81
N LEU A 140 -4.35 -6.37 -8.27
CA LEU A 140 -4.47 -6.59 -6.82
C LEU A 140 -3.56 -7.74 -6.35
N VAL A 141 -2.49 -7.38 -5.66
CA VAL A 141 -1.51 -8.31 -5.09
C VAL A 141 -1.74 -8.50 -3.60
N TRP A 142 -1.88 -9.75 -3.17
CA TRP A 142 -2.05 -10.14 -1.78
C TRP A 142 -0.89 -11.02 -1.34
N VAL A 143 -0.12 -10.56 -0.35
CA VAL A 143 0.98 -11.32 0.23
C VAL A 143 0.53 -11.85 1.59
N ALA A 144 0.24 -13.15 1.61
CA ALA A 144 -0.24 -13.89 2.79
C ALA A 144 0.69 -13.78 4.02
N PRO A 145 0.16 -13.86 5.26
CA PRO A 145 0.93 -13.74 6.50
C PRO A 145 1.73 -15.01 6.84
N ASP A 146 3.03 -14.85 7.02
CA ASP A 146 3.95 -15.98 7.27
C ASP A 146 3.74 -16.69 8.63
N LEU A 147 3.18 -16.00 9.63
CA LEU A 147 3.00 -16.54 11.00
C LEU A 147 1.58 -17.06 11.29
N LEU A 148 0.68 -16.97 10.33
CA LEU A 148 -0.71 -17.42 10.47
C LEU A 148 -1.06 -18.52 9.46
N ASP A 149 -0.45 -18.46 8.27
CA ASP A 149 -0.47 -19.57 7.33
C ASP A 149 0.68 -20.53 7.66
N ALA A 150 0.38 -21.83 7.74
CA ALA A 150 1.32 -22.87 8.17
C ALA A 150 2.45 -23.17 7.16
N THR A 151 2.66 -22.30 6.17
CA THR A 151 3.61 -22.47 5.07
C THR A 151 4.63 -21.34 5.10
N ALA A 152 5.84 -21.66 5.55
CA ALA A 152 6.98 -20.76 5.41
C ALA A 152 7.25 -20.50 3.92
N LYS A 153 7.30 -19.23 3.52
CA LYS A 153 7.71 -18.87 2.16
C LYS A 153 9.23 -18.92 2.05
N PRO A 154 9.79 -19.52 0.99
CA PRO A 154 11.22 -19.42 0.72
C PRO A 154 11.60 -17.95 0.51
N CYS A 155 12.71 -17.54 1.13
CA CYS A 155 13.29 -16.21 0.99
C CYS A 155 13.91 -15.99 -0.39
#